data_AF-A0A0B7BH55-F1
#
_entry.id   AF-A0A0B7BH55-F1
#
_cell.length_a   1.000
_cell.length_b   1.000
_cell.length_c   1.000
_cell.angle_alpha   90.00
_cell.angle_beta   90.00
_cell.angle_gamma   90.00
#
_symmetry.space_group_name_H-M   'P 1'
#
loop_
_entity.id
_entity.type
_entity.pdbx_description
1 polymer ?
#
loop_
_entity_poly.entity_id
_entity_poly.type
_entity_poly.pdbx_seq_one_letter_code
_entity_poly.pdbx_strand_id
1 'polypeptide(L)' 'MVSVIKALYTDFQCQVVCNSQLTEWFEVNTGVRQGSILSPFLFNLAMDWLMRETIKDNSR' A
#
# COMPACT_ATOMS: atom_id res chain seq x y z
N MET A 1 -0.26 17.69 2.23
CA MET A 1 -0.74 16.37 2.67
C MET A 1 -0.25 15.24 1.76
N VAL A 2 -0.51 15.30 0.45
CA VAL A 2 0.00 14.29 -0.51
C VAL A 2 1.54 14.17 -0.48
N SER A 3 2.26 15.29 -0.36
CA SER A 3 3.73 15.28 -0.22
C SER A 3 4.23 14.51 1.01
N VAL A 4 3.51 14.59 2.14
CA VAL A 4 3.83 13.87 3.38
C VAL A 4 3.57 12.38 3.21
N ILE A 5 2.44 12.01 2.59
CA ILE A 5 2.14 10.60 2.27
C ILE A 5 3.22 10.04 1.34
N LYS A 6 3.60 10.79 0.30
CA LYS A 6 4.68 10.37 -0.62
C LYS A 6 6.00 10.17 0.12
N ALA A 7 6.38 11.09 1.00
CA ALA A 7 7.60 10.97 1.80
C ALA A 7 7.59 9.74 2.72
N LEU A 8 6.43 9.37 3.29
CA LEU A 8 6.30 8.17 4.13
C LEU A 8 6.48 6.84 3.37
N TYR A 9 6.31 6.86 2.05
CA TYR A 9 6.39 5.68 1.17
C TYR A 9 7.60 5.72 0.21
N THR A 10 8.40 6.78 0.22
CA THR A 10 9.62 6.89 -0.61
C THR A 10 10.74 6.10 0.06
N ASP A 11 11.46 5.28 -0.70
CA ASP A 11 12.57 4.43 -0.25
C ASP A 11 12.22 3.58 1.00
N PHE A 12 10.96 3.15 1.10
CA PHE A 12 10.48 2.43 2.28
C PHE A 12 10.99 0.99 2.29
N GLN A 13 11.64 0.61 3.39
CA GLN A 13 12.11 -0.76 3.64
C GLN A 13 11.35 -1.41 4.79
N CYS A 14 11.18 -2.72 4.71
CA CYS A 14 10.52 -3.53 5.72
C CYS A 14 11.33 -4.78 6.02
N GLN A 15 11.07 -5.36 7.18
CA GLN A 15 11.57 -6.63 7.64
C GLN A 15 10.40 -7.35 8.30
N VAL A 16 10.28 -8.65 8.08
CA VAL A 16 9.17 -9.43 8.62
C VAL A 16 9.70 -10.57 9.48
N VAL A 17 8.91 -10.98 10.47
CA VAL A 17 9.20 -12.19 11.24
C VAL A 17 8.62 -13.37 10.45
N CYS A 18 9.48 -14.29 10.02
CA CYS A 18 9.11 -15.53 9.36
C CYS A 18 9.78 -16.70 10.10
N ASN A 19 9.00 -17.73 10.48
CA ASN A 19 9.51 -18.88 11.23
C ASN A 19 10.29 -18.51 12.51
N SER A 20 9.80 -17.51 13.25
CA SER A 20 10.46 -16.95 14.44
C SER A 20 11.82 -16.27 14.19
N GLN A 21 12.15 -15.98 12.94
CA GLN A 21 13.37 -15.27 12.55
C GLN A 21 13.04 -13.99 11.79
N LEU A 22 13.85 -12.95 11.99
CA LEU A 22 13.77 -11.72 11.20
C LEU A 22 14.34 -11.98 9.79
N THR A 23 13.64 -11.60 8.73
CA THR A 23 14.18 -11.60 7.36
C THR A 23 15.29 -10.57 7.21
N GLU A 24 15.96 -10.44 6.07
CA GLU A 24 16.74 -9.24 5.79
C GLU A 24 15.81 -8.04 5.51
N TRP A 25 16.36 -6.83 5.56
CA TRP A 25 15.65 -5.64 5.10
C TRP A 25 15.45 -5.71 3.59
N PHE A 26 14.23 -5.48 3.13
CA PHE A 26 13.91 -5.42 1.72
C PHE A 26 13.10 -4.17 1.39
N GLU A 27 13.28 -3.66 0.17
CA GLU A 27 12.52 -2.53 -0.33
C GLU A 27 11.07 -2.94 -0.65
N VAL A 28 10.13 -2.11 -0.23
CA VAL A 28 8.70 -2.33 -0.45
C VAL A 28 8.27 -1.49 -1.65
N ASN A 29 8.21 -2.14 -2.81
CA ASN A 29 7.86 -1.51 -4.08
C ASN A 29 6.36 -1.46 -4.36
N THR A 30 5.55 -2.21 -3.60
CA THR A 30 4.12 -2.37 -3.88
C THR A 30 3.27 -2.43 -2.62
N GLY A 31 1.98 -2.16 -2.80
CA GLY A 31 1.00 -2.25 -1.74
C GLY A 31 1.07 -1.11 -0.74
N VAL A 32 0.60 -1.38 0.49
CA VAL A 32 0.57 -0.42 1.58
C VAL A 32 1.33 -0.97 2.79
N ARG A 33 1.91 -0.09 3.61
CA ARG A 33 2.65 -0.47 4.82
C ARG A 33 1.72 -1.19 5.82
N GLN A 34 1.94 -2.46 6.08
CA GLN A 34 1.17 -3.17 7.10
C GLN A 34 1.36 -2.56 8.49
N GLY A 35 0.28 -2.50 9.27
CA GLY A 35 0.27 -1.89 10.61
C GLY A 35 0.25 -0.35 10.64
N SER A 36 0.30 0.32 9.48
CA SER A 36 0.15 1.79 9.41
C SER A 36 -1.31 2.22 9.53
N ILE A 37 -1.56 3.29 10.29
CA ILE A 37 -2.89 3.90 10.44
C ILE A 37 -3.42 4.45 9.10
N LEU A 38 -2.52 4.88 8.19
CA LEU A 38 -2.90 5.41 6.87
C LEU A 38 -3.23 4.32 5.85
N SER A 39 -2.71 3.11 6.04
CA SER A 39 -2.82 2.03 5.05
C SER A 39 -4.26 1.60 4.77
N PRO A 40 -5.16 1.44 5.76
CA PRO A 40 -6.57 1.13 5.49
C PRO A 40 -7.26 2.19 4.61
N PHE A 41 -6.98 3.47 4.86
CA PHE A 41 -7.56 4.56 4.07
C PHE A 41 -7.04 4.56 2.63
N LEU A 42 -5.73 4.41 2.43
CA LEU A 42 -5.12 4.36 1.10
C LEU A 42 -5.58 3.14 0.30
N PHE A 43 -5.75 1.99 0.96
CA PHE A 43 -6.29 0.80 0.33
C PHE A 43 -7.73 1.01 -0.15
N ASN A 44 -8.61 1.55 0.71
CA ASN A 44 -9.99 1.84 0.33
C ASN A 44 -10.09 2.85 -0.82
N LEU A 45 -9.23 3.88 -0.82
CA LEU A 45 -9.17 4.85 -1.91
C LEU A 45 -8.80 4.19 -3.25
N ALA A 46 -7.79 3.32 -3.25
CA ALA A 46 -7.39 2.59 -4.45
C ALA A 46 -8.49 1.64 -4.93
N MET A 47 -9.17 0.95 -4.01
CA MET A 47 -10.27 0.04 -4.33
C MET A 47 -11.51 0.77 -4.86
N ASP A 48 -11.90 1.90 -4.28
CA ASP A 48 -13.02 2.72 -4.81
C ASP A 48 -12.73 3.19 -6.23
N TRP A 49 -11.51 3.67 -6.50
CA TRP A 49 -11.09 4.02 -7.85
C TRP A 49 -11.16 2.83 -8.81
N LEU A 50 -10.62 1.67 -8.41
CA LEU A 50 -10.65 0.44 -9.21
C LEU A 50 -12.09 0.01 -9.53
N MET A 51 -12.97 -0.04 -8.53
CA MET A 51 -14.37 -0.43 -8.72
C MET A 51 -15.08 0.50 -9.70
N ARG A 52 -14.87 1.82 -9.59
CA ARG A 52 -15.45 2.79 -10.53
C ARG A 52 -14.96 2.54 -11.95
N GLU A 53 -13.69 2.21 -12.13
CA GLU A 53 -13.12 1.96 -13.46
C GLU A 53 -13.66 0.67 -14.06
N THR A 54 -13.70 -0.42 -13.28
CA THR A 54 -14.22 -1.71 -13.73
C THR A 54 -15.72 -1.65 -14.07
N ILE A 55 -16.52 -0.94 -13.28
CA ILE A 55 -17.97 -0.82 -13.52
C ILE A 55 -18.26 0.06 -14.74
N LYS A 56 -17.48 1.14 -14.96
CA LYS A 56 -17.62 1.98 -16.17
C LYS A 56 -17.34 1.19 -17.45
N ASP A 57 -16.37 0.28 -17.43
CA ASP A 57 -16.01 -0.52 -18.60
C ASP A 57 -17.09 -1.55 -18.97
N ASN A 58 -17.84 -2.04 -17.98
CA ASN A 58 -18.96 -2.98 -18.19
C ASN A 58 -20.27 -2.30 -18.66
N SER A 59 -20.24 -0.99 -18.88
CA SER A 59 -21.37 -0.18 -19.36
C SER A 59 -21.24 0.22 -20.85
N ARG A 60 -20.28 -0.37 -21.58
CA ARG A 60 -20.05 -0.18 -23.02
C ARG A 60 -20.53 -1.38 -23.83
#